data_AF-A0A8T8HZX7-F1
#
_entry.id   AF-A0A8T8HZX7-F1
#
_cell.length_a   1.000
_cell.length_b   1.000
_cell.length_c   1.000
_cell.angle_alpha   90.00
_cell.angle_beta   90.00
_cell.angle_gamma   90.00
#
_symmetry.space_group_name_H-M   'P 1'
#
loop_
_entity.id
_entity.type
_entity.pdbx_description
1 polymer ?
#
loop_
_entity_poly.entity_id
_entity_poly.type
_entity_poly.pdbx_seq_one_letter_code
_entity_poly.pdbx_strand_id
1 'polypeptide(L)' 'MSSTTTARAASPEASPLDPPANVTAKFVNKSSGKCLNIPGGGTHDGALVTQFQCGNWSDHFWAINQV' A
#
# COMPACT_ATOMS: atom_id res chain seq x y z
N MET A 1 33.15 25.98 -9.49
CA MET A 1 32.42 24.72 -9.77
C MET A 1 32.78 23.76 -8.65
N SER A 2 31.96 23.69 -7.60
CA SER A 2 32.20 22.80 -6.45
C SER A 2 31.16 21.68 -6.48
N SER A 3 31.63 20.46 -6.75
CA SER A 3 30.85 19.24 -6.65
C SER A 3 31.46 18.39 -5.55
N THR A 4 30.76 18.13 -4.45
CA THR A 4 30.97 16.90 -3.66
C THR A 4 29.74 16.56 -2.80
N THR A 5 29.08 15.48 -3.20
CA THR A 5 28.46 14.44 -2.35
C THR A 5 27.24 14.77 -1.49
N THR A 6 26.05 14.50 -2.06
CA THR A 6 24.86 14.14 -1.27
C THR A 6 25.08 12.76 -0.65
N ALA A 7 25.20 12.69 0.67
CA ALA A 7 25.09 11.43 1.40
C ALA A 7 23.65 10.90 1.25
N ARG A 8 23.48 9.71 0.68
CA ARG A 8 22.22 8.96 0.77
C ARG A 8 22.04 8.58 2.24
N ALA A 9 21.10 9.21 2.92
CA ALA A 9 20.62 8.72 4.21
C ALA A 9 20.11 7.28 3.99
N ALA A 10 20.53 6.38 4.88
CA ALA A 10 20.21 4.97 4.85
C ALA A 10 18.69 4.75 4.74
N SER A 11 18.30 3.74 3.95
CA SER A 11 16.96 3.17 3.97
C SER A 11 16.67 2.68 5.40
N PRO A 12 15.46 2.86 5.96
CA PRO A 12 15.08 2.21 7.20
C PRO A 12 14.85 0.72 6.90
N GLU A 13 15.92 -0.03 6.75
CA GLU A 13 15.82 -1.49 6.78
C GLU A 13 15.48 -1.87 8.21
N ALA A 14 14.24 -2.36 8.40
CA ALA A 14 13.74 -2.88 9.66
C ALA A 14 14.78 -3.81 10.31
N SER A 15 14.88 -3.76 11.64
CA SER A 15 15.83 -4.62 12.33
C SER A 15 15.42 -6.08 12.11
N PRO A 16 16.36 -7.04 11.99
CA PRO A 16 16.04 -8.46 11.77
C PRO A 16 15.18 -9.11 12.88
N LEU A 17 14.89 -8.38 13.95
CA LEU A 17 14.09 -8.81 15.11
C LEU A 17 12.74 -8.09 15.21
N ASP A 18 12.45 -7.15 14.32
CA ASP A 18 11.13 -6.52 14.29
C ASP A 18 10.13 -7.52 13.68
N PRO A 19 8.99 -7.78 14.33
CA PRO A 19 7.95 -8.59 13.70
C PRO A 19 7.56 -7.94 12.37
N PRO A 20 7.22 -8.73 11.34
CA PRO A 20 6.79 -8.17 10.08
C PRO A 20 5.69 -7.13 10.31
N ALA A 21 5.97 -5.87 9.98
CA ALA A 21 4.99 -4.82 10.12
C ALA A 21 3.85 -5.08 9.13
N ASN A 22 2.61 -4.97 9.60
CA ASN A 22 1.46 -4.93 8.69
C ASN A 22 1.56 -3.66 7.85
N VAL A 23 1.57 -3.82 6.53
CA VAL A 23 1.64 -2.69 5.60
C VAL A 23 0.26 -2.38 5.08
N THR A 24 -0.18 -1.12 5.18
CA THR A 24 -1.41 -0.64 4.55
C THR A 24 -1.09 -0.01 3.20
N ALA A 25 -1.64 -0.56 2.12
CA ALA A 25 -1.36 -0.10 0.76
C ALA A 25 -2.59 -0.16 -0.16
N LYS A 26 -2.50 0.49 -1.32
CA LYS A 26 -3.44 0.31 -2.43
C LYS A 26 -2.91 -0.76 -3.37
N PHE A 27 -3.79 -1.63 -3.85
CA PHE A 27 -3.47 -2.58 -4.91
C PHE A 27 -3.95 -2.04 -6.25
N VAL A 28 -3.02 -1.71 -7.15
CA VAL A 28 -3.31 -1.19 -8.49
C VAL A 28 -3.13 -2.30 -9.51
N ASN A 29 -4.17 -2.59 -10.29
CA ASN A 29 -4.04 -3.50 -11.42
C ASN A 29 -3.24 -2.81 -12.53
N LYS A 30 -2.10 -3.40 -12.91
CA LYS A 30 -1.18 -2.83 -13.91
C LYS A 30 -1.81 -2.67 -15.30
N SER A 31 -2.75 -3.54 -15.68
CA SER A 31 -3.40 -3.50 -16.99
C SER A 31 -4.47 -2.40 -17.08
N SER A 32 -5.19 -2.14 -16.00
CA SER A 32 -6.32 -1.20 -16.00
C SER A 32 -6.01 0.15 -15.35
N GLY A 33 -4.96 0.22 -14.53
CA GLY A 33 -4.65 1.39 -13.69
C GLY A 33 -5.64 1.62 -12.54
N LYS A 34 -6.58 0.68 -12.30
CA LYS A 34 -7.61 0.79 -11.27
C LYS A 34 -7.17 0.14 -9.96
N CYS A 35 -7.72 0.65 -8.86
CA CYS A 35 -7.47 0.14 -7.51
C CYS A 35 -8.51 -0.92 -7.11
N LEU A 36 -8.06 -1.92 -6.36
CA LEU A 36 -8.92 -2.83 -5.62
C LEU A 36 -9.73 -2.06 -4.55
N ASN A 37 -11.06 -2.14 -4.57
CA ASN A 37 -11.93 -1.45 -3.60
C ASN A 37 -13.14 -2.29 -3.18
N ILE A 38 -13.82 -1.86 -2.12
CA ILE A 38 -15.17 -2.32 -1.75
C ILE A 38 -16.21 -1.26 -2.16
N PRO A 39 -17.10 -1.53 -3.14
CA PRO A 39 -18.12 -0.57 -3.55
C PRO A 39 -18.98 -0.10 -2.38
N GLY A 40 -19.05 1.21 -2.17
CA GLY A 40 -19.86 1.80 -1.09
C GLY A 40 -19.29 1.58 0.32
N GLY A 41 -18.09 0.99 0.47
CA GLY A 41 -17.41 0.86 1.76
C GLY A 41 -18.00 -0.16 2.73
N GLY A 42 -18.62 -1.24 2.22
CA GLY A 42 -19.15 -2.32 3.05
C GLY A 42 -18.08 -2.97 3.94
N THR A 43 -18.44 -3.29 5.19
CA THR A 43 -17.52 -3.83 6.21
C THR A 43 -17.86 -5.24 6.67
N HIS A 44 -18.90 -5.85 6.12
CA HIS A 44 -19.30 -7.20 6.47
C HIS A 44 -18.46 -8.25 5.74
N ASP A 45 -18.32 -9.43 6.33
CA ASP A 45 -17.66 -10.56 5.68
C ASP A 45 -18.37 -10.91 4.37
N GLY A 46 -17.59 -11.20 3.33
CA GLY A 46 -18.10 -11.46 1.99
C GLY A 46 -18.55 -10.20 1.22
N ALA A 47 -18.22 -8.99 1.69
CA ALA A 47 -18.38 -7.78 0.89
C ALA A 47 -17.73 -7.94 -0.49
N LEU A 48 -18.42 -7.44 -1.52
CA LEU A 48 -17.94 -7.55 -2.90
C LEU A 48 -16.69 -6.69 -3.10
N VAL A 49 -15.72 -7.24 -3.81
CA VAL A 49 -14.49 -6.55 -4.19
C VAL A 49 -14.51 -6.22 -5.68
N THR A 50 -14.17 -4.99 -6.05
CA THR A 50 -14.16 -4.53 -7.44
C THR A 50 -12.89 -3.74 -7.79
N GLN A 51 -12.80 -3.30 -9.05
CA GLN A 51 -11.77 -2.37 -9.52
C GLN A 51 -12.40 -1.03 -9.88
N PHE A 52 -11.95 0.06 -9.24
CA PHE A 52 -12.44 1.42 -9.46
C PHE A 52 -11.29 2.42 -9.59
N GLN A 53 -11.61 3.63 -10.06
CA GLN A 53 -10.62 4.70 -10.16
C GLN A 53 -9.96 4.92 -8.79
N CYS A 54 -8.63 4.89 -8.75
CA CYS A 54 -7.90 5.06 -7.51
C CYS A 54 -8.22 6.41 -6.85
N GLY A 55 -8.72 6.38 -5.61
CA GLY A 55 -8.95 7.55 -4.76
C GLY A 55 -8.38 7.33 -3.36
N ASN A 56 -8.66 8.25 -2.44
CA ASN A 56 -8.14 8.23 -1.07
C ASN A 56 -9.18 7.79 -0.02
N TRP A 57 -10.23 7.11 -0.44
CA TRP A 57 -11.22 6.52 0.45
C TRP A 57 -10.67 5.26 1.13
N SER A 58 -11.14 4.98 2.33
CA SER A 58 -10.62 3.89 3.17
C SER A 58 -10.82 2.51 2.53
N ASP A 59 -11.87 2.33 1.73
CA ASP A 59 -12.18 1.11 0.99
C ASP A 59 -11.17 0.80 -0.13
N HIS A 60 -10.23 1.71 -0.44
CA HIS A 60 -9.14 1.47 -1.38
C HIS A 60 -7.84 0.97 -0.73
N PHE A 61 -7.78 0.93 0.61
CA PHE A 61 -6.58 0.58 1.36
C PHE A 61 -6.74 -0.77 2.07
N TRP A 62 -5.71 -1.59 1.97
CA TRP A 62 -5.72 -2.98 2.41
C TRP A 62 -4.53 -3.25 3.32
N ALA A 63 -4.79 -3.91 4.46
CA ALA A 63 -3.75 -4.39 5.34
C ALA A 63 -3.14 -5.68 4.78
N ILE A 64 -1.82 -5.71 4.68
CA ILE A 64 -1.05 -6.86 4.23
C ILE A 64 -0.32 -7.42 5.45
N ASN A 65 -0.82 -8.55 5.93
CA ASN A 65 -0.17 -9.29 7.00
C ASN A 65 0.92 -10.17 6.36
N GLN A 66 2.19 -9.89 6.65
CA GLN A 66 3.28 -10.77 6.25
C GLN A 66 3.36 -11.89 7.30
N VAL A 67 3.16 -13.14 6.86
CA VAL A 67 3.32 -14.33 7.69
C VAL A 67 4.68 -14.97 7.47
#